data_AF-A0A506XV98-F1
#
_entry.id   AF-A0A506XV98-F1
#
_cell.length_a   1.000
_cell.length_b   1.000
_cell.length_c   1.000
_cell.angle_alpha   90.00
_cell.angle_beta   90.00
_cell.angle_gamma   90.00
#
_symmetry.space_group_name_H-M   'P 1'
#
loop_
_entity.id
_entity.type
_entity.pdbx_description
1 polymer ?
#
loop_
_entity_poly.entity_id
_entity_poly.type
_entity_poly.pdbx_seq_one_letter_code
_entity_poly.pdbx_strand_id
1 'polypeptide(L)'
;MSSRVVPPRRRTFDVIRDLCLVHASSSPVRTIAIVGNAPQEPSAERAHQIDSADLVFRVNGFRLDRADEAPTVGRRADVVMFNRGLRATPWFFEGYRSRLYLMVEPGRMHWESEVVPAWWPPDLGFITMPNDELTLPISEEIGVDARIDPSWPTTGTMLIWTAHQLFPAAQLRVSGFSFLDDPHQTSWEHSYGAPSPVGPEHRIDAEGDLVHRILAAGSAVRV
;
A
#
# COMPACT_ATOMS: atom_id res chain seq x y z
N MET A 1 41.13 2.10 25.70
CA MET A 1 40.06 2.74 24.88
C MET A 1 39.09 1.65 24.48
N SER A 2 37.89 1.63 25.05
CA SER A 2 36.87 0.61 24.74
C SER A 2 36.26 0.92 23.39
N SER A 3 36.42 0.02 22.41
CA SER A 3 35.78 0.15 21.10
C SER A 3 34.27 0.03 21.30
N ARG A 4 33.55 1.14 21.12
CA ARG A 4 32.10 1.14 21.05
C ARG A 4 31.70 0.26 19.86
N VAL A 5 31.22 -0.95 20.15
CA VAL A 5 30.56 -1.80 19.16
C VAL A 5 29.27 -1.06 18.79
N VAL A 6 29.24 -0.49 17.59
CA VAL A 6 28.01 0.08 17.04
C VAL A 6 27.14 -1.10 16.63
N PRO A 7 25.93 -1.27 17.21
CA PRO A 7 25.04 -2.34 16.79
C PRO A 7 24.70 -2.17 15.30
N PRO A 8 24.50 -3.28 14.55
CA PRO A 8 24.11 -3.19 13.15
C PRO A 8 22.81 -2.39 13.02
N ARG A 9 22.75 -1.53 11.99
CA ARG A 9 21.51 -0.79 11.68
C ARG A 9 20.42 -1.81 11.34
N ARG A 10 19.27 -1.70 12.00
CA ARG A 10 18.05 -2.43 11.59
C ARG A 10 17.68 -2.00 10.17
N ARG A 11 17.16 -2.93 9.37
CA ARG A 11 16.60 -2.58 8.06
C ARG A 11 15.30 -1.82 8.27
N THR A 12 14.92 -0.98 7.31
CA THR A 12 13.70 -0.17 7.42
C THR A 12 12.46 -1.07 7.55
N PHE A 13 12.47 -2.21 6.84
CA PHE A 13 11.41 -3.22 6.96
C PHE A 13 11.27 -3.84 8.36
N ASP A 14 12.35 -3.99 9.14
CA ASP A 14 12.25 -4.48 10.52
C ASP A 14 11.48 -3.49 11.40
N VAL A 15 11.78 -2.20 11.23
CA VAL A 15 11.12 -1.11 11.96
C VAL A 15 9.65 -1.00 11.54
N ILE A 16 9.37 -1.08 10.24
CA ILE A 16 8.00 -1.04 9.72
C ILE A 16 7.19 -2.23 10.25
N ARG A 17 7.76 -3.44 10.27
CA ARG A 17 7.10 -4.62 10.84
C ARG A 17 6.72 -4.39 12.30
N ASP A 18 7.66 -3.91 13.11
CA ASP A 18 7.41 -3.60 14.53
C ASP A 18 6.31 -2.54 14.69
N LEU A 19 6.30 -1.50 13.86
CA LEU A 19 5.24 -0.48 13.87
C LEU A 19 3.89 -1.06 13.44
N CYS A 20 3.83 -1.90 12.40
CA CYS A 20 2.59 -2.57 12.01
C CYS A 20 2.02 -3.41 13.16
N LEU A 21 2.86 -4.10 13.93
CA LEU A 21 2.42 -4.89 15.07
C LEU A 21 1.75 -4.05 16.18
N VAL A 22 2.10 -2.77 16.33
CA VAL A 22 1.42 -1.85 17.28
C VAL A 22 -0.02 -1.58 16.87
N HIS A 23 -0.31 -1.59 15.56
CA HIS A 23 -1.66 -1.34 15.03
C HIS A 23 -2.45 -2.63 14.78
N ALA A 24 -1.85 -3.80 14.98
CA ALA A 24 -2.52 -5.07 14.76
C ALA A 24 -3.56 -5.35 15.85
N SER A 25 -4.73 -5.89 15.46
CA SER A 25 -5.77 -6.29 16.42
C SER A 25 -5.42 -7.59 17.15
N SER A 26 -4.47 -8.38 16.63
CA SER A 26 -4.01 -9.63 17.24
C SER A 26 -2.51 -9.88 17.00
N SER A 27 -1.92 -10.71 17.85
CA SER A 27 -0.55 -11.23 17.70
C SER A 27 -0.52 -12.72 18.02
N PRO A 28 -0.02 -13.59 17.11
CA PRO A 28 0.62 -13.25 15.83
C PRO A 28 -0.40 -12.78 14.78
N VAL A 29 0.04 -11.90 13.86
CA VAL A 29 -0.74 -11.51 12.66
C VAL A 29 -0.89 -12.71 11.74
N ARG A 30 -2.14 -13.11 11.46
CA ARG A 30 -2.48 -14.26 10.60
C ARG A 30 -3.19 -13.84 9.32
N THR A 31 -3.86 -12.70 9.34
CA THR A 31 -4.66 -12.18 8.22
C THR A 31 -4.40 -10.70 8.00
N ILE A 32 -4.19 -10.31 6.75
CA ILE A 32 -4.02 -8.90 6.37
C ILE A 32 -4.98 -8.61 5.22
N ALA A 33 -5.91 -7.68 5.42
CA ALA A 33 -6.69 -7.16 4.32
C ALA A 33 -5.92 -6.04 3.62
N ILE A 34 -5.83 -6.09 2.30
CA ILE A 34 -5.16 -5.08 1.47
C ILE A 34 -6.19 -4.57 0.47
N VAL A 35 -6.51 -3.28 0.55
CA VAL A 35 -7.62 -2.71 -0.20
C VAL A 35 -7.14 -1.55 -1.06
N GLY A 36 -7.25 -1.76 -2.38
CA GLY A 36 -7.05 -0.77 -3.41
C GLY A 36 -8.23 0.19 -3.55
N ASN A 37 -8.16 1.05 -4.56
CA ASN A 37 -9.11 2.16 -4.71
C ASN A 37 -10.15 1.94 -5.81
N ALA A 38 -10.10 0.86 -6.58
CA ALA A 38 -11.06 0.61 -7.65
C ALA A 38 -12.50 0.58 -7.09
N PRO A 39 -13.50 1.13 -7.82
CA PRO A 39 -14.91 0.98 -7.46
C PRO A 39 -15.28 -0.49 -7.31
N GLN A 40 -16.12 -0.78 -6.32
CA GLN A 40 -16.62 -2.13 -6.08
C GLN A 40 -18.12 -2.06 -5.77
N GLU A 41 -18.84 -3.07 -6.24
CA GLU A 41 -20.25 -3.24 -5.89
C GLU A 41 -20.42 -3.55 -4.39
N PRO A 42 -21.50 -3.08 -3.74
CA PRO A 42 -21.74 -3.37 -2.32
C PRO A 42 -21.68 -4.88 -1.98
N SER A 43 -21.00 -5.21 -0.89
CA SER A 43 -20.86 -6.58 -0.38
C SER A 43 -20.58 -6.56 1.13
N ALA A 44 -21.57 -6.96 1.92
CA ALA A 44 -21.44 -7.08 3.37
C ALA A 44 -20.41 -8.14 3.79
N GLU A 45 -20.32 -9.23 3.03
CA GLU A 45 -19.33 -10.29 3.27
C GLU A 45 -17.90 -9.77 3.08
N ARG A 46 -17.63 -9.08 1.96
CA ARG A 46 -16.30 -8.51 1.71
C ARG A 46 -15.91 -7.47 2.77
N ALA A 47 -16.84 -6.57 3.11
CA ALA A 47 -16.60 -5.57 4.16
C ALA A 47 -16.28 -6.24 5.51
N HIS A 48 -17.00 -7.32 5.86
CA HIS A 48 -16.72 -8.11 7.06
C HIS A 48 -15.35 -8.80 7.01
N GLN A 49 -14.98 -9.40 5.87
CA GLN A 49 -13.67 -10.03 5.68
C GLN A 49 -12.51 -9.04 5.78
N ILE A 50 -12.71 -7.79 5.35
CA ILE A 50 -11.75 -6.71 5.50
C ILE A 50 -11.64 -6.30 6.98
N ASP A 51 -12.77 -5.94 7.61
CA ASP A 51 -12.75 -5.38 8.97
C ASP A 51 -12.35 -6.40 10.05
N SER A 52 -12.53 -7.70 9.78
CA SER A 52 -12.14 -8.79 10.68
C SER A 52 -10.66 -9.21 10.58
N ALA A 53 -9.88 -8.66 9.63
CA ALA A 53 -8.47 -9.00 9.50
C ALA A 53 -7.64 -8.53 10.71
N ASP A 54 -6.45 -9.11 10.92
CA ASP A 54 -5.57 -8.67 12.01
C ASP A 54 -4.94 -7.30 11.72
N LEU A 55 -4.74 -6.99 10.43
CA LEU A 55 -4.31 -5.69 9.91
C LEU A 55 -5.10 -5.33 8.65
N VAL A 56 -5.39 -4.05 8.45
CA VAL A 56 -6.03 -3.50 7.24
C VAL A 56 -5.14 -2.43 6.61
N PHE A 57 -4.62 -2.75 5.43
CA PHE A 57 -3.73 -1.95 4.63
C PHE A 57 -4.54 -1.24 3.54
N ARG A 58 -4.35 0.07 3.41
CA ARG A 58 -4.97 0.93 2.40
C ARG A 58 -3.94 1.64 1.56
N VAL A 59 -4.33 2.09 0.38
CA VAL A 59 -3.43 2.77 -0.55
C VAL A 59 -3.99 4.11 -1.00
N ASN A 60 -3.11 5.12 -1.12
CA ASN A 60 -3.43 6.42 -1.72
C ASN A 60 -4.76 6.97 -1.22
N GLY A 61 -5.63 7.50 -2.09
CA GLY A 61 -6.91 8.14 -1.78
C GLY A 61 -8.01 7.16 -1.35
N PHE A 62 -7.70 6.30 -0.39
CA PHE A 62 -8.61 5.27 0.08
C PHE A 62 -9.94 5.85 0.57
N ARG A 63 -10.97 5.00 0.47
CA ARG A 63 -12.31 5.20 1.02
C ARG A 63 -12.57 4.18 2.11
N LEU A 64 -13.38 4.58 3.09
CA LEU A 64 -13.96 3.69 4.10
C LEU A 64 -15.48 3.76 4.03
N ASP A 65 -16.14 2.65 4.39
CA ASP A 65 -17.58 2.61 4.52
C ASP A 65 -18.06 3.53 5.64
N ARG A 66 -19.20 4.20 5.41
CA ARG A 66 -19.90 4.98 6.44
C ARG A 66 -20.95 4.12 7.17
N ALA A 67 -21.42 4.63 8.31
CA ALA A 67 -22.47 3.98 9.12
C ALA A 67 -23.79 3.81 8.35
N ASP A 68 -24.10 4.78 7.49
CA ASP A 68 -25.36 5.02 6.82
C ASP A 68 -25.41 4.53 5.36
N GLU A 69 -24.36 3.86 4.88
CA GLU A 69 -24.28 3.35 3.51
C GLU A 69 -24.17 1.82 3.44
N ALA A 70 -24.46 1.28 2.25
CA ALA A 70 -24.30 -0.15 2.00
C ALA A 70 -22.82 -0.54 2.13
N PRO A 71 -22.48 -1.58 2.94
CA PRO A 71 -21.09 -1.99 3.12
C PRO A 71 -20.45 -2.41 1.81
N THR A 72 -19.23 -1.95 1.56
CA THR A 72 -18.51 -2.15 0.30
C THR A 72 -17.05 -2.49 0.55
N VAL A 73 -16.32 -1.64 1.28
CA VAL A 73 -14.86 -1.72 1.45
C VAL A 73 -14.41 -1.82 2.91
N GLY A 74 -15.32 -1.92 3.86
CA GLY A 74 -15.03 -1.94 5.30
C GLY A 74 -14.73 -0.55 5.88
N ARG A 75 -14.69 -0.46 7.20
CA ARG A 75 -14.53 0.78 7.97
C ARG A 75 -13.15 0.97 8.58
N ARG A 76 -12.27 -0.03 8.50
CA ARG A 76 -10.95 0.01 9.15
C ARG A 76 -9.81 0.37 8.20
N ALA A 77 -8.80 1.05 8.75
CA ALA A 77 -7.52 1.31 8.12
C ALA A 77 -6.47 1.46 9.21
N ASP A 78 -5.48 0.56 9.22
CA ASP A 78 -4.42 0.52 10.23
C ASP A 78 -3.10 1.05 9.64
N VAL A 79 -2.83 0.71 8.38
CA VAL A 79 -1.65 1.15 7.62
C VAL A 79 -2.10 1.76 6.30
N VAL A 80 -1.57 2.93 5.97
CA VAL A 80 -1.86 3.63 4.71
C VAL A 80 -0.57 3.89 3.97
N MET A 81 -0.40 3.29 2.80
CA MET A 81 0.72 3.60 1.90
C MET A 81 0.28 4.62 0.86
N PHE A 82 1.02 5.69 0.69
CA PHE A 82 0.65 6.77 -0.23
C PHE A 82 1.87 7.38 -0.93
N ASN A 83 1.64 8.05 -2.06
CA ASN A 83 2.64 8.87 -2.74
C ASN A 83 2.33 10.37 -2.60
N ARG A 84 3.30 11.24 -2.92
CA ARG A 84 3.18 12.70 -2.78
C ARG A 84 2.18 13.34 -3.73
N GLY A 85 1.97 12.75 -4.91
CA GLY A 85 1.04 13.22 -5.93
C GLY A 85 -0.43 13.04 -5.56
N LEU A 86 -0.72 12.39 -4.43
CA LEU A 86 -2.06 12.13 -3.97
C LEU A 86 -2.86 13.41 -3.67
N ARG A 87 -4.13 13.39 -4.05
CA ARG A 87 -5.17 14.28 -3.50
C ARG A 87 -5.81 13.61 -2.28
N ALA A 88 -5.74 14.26 -1.13
CA ALA A 88 -6.33 13.73 0.08
C ALA A 88 -7.84 13.53 -0.05
N THR A 89 -8.32 12.43 0.53
CA THR A 89 -9.75 12.16 0.71
C THR A 89 -10.17 12.53 2.13
N PRO A 90 -11.48 12.68 2.42
CA PRO A 90 -11.94 12.94 3.79
C PRO A 90 -11.41 11.92 4.81
N TRP A 91 -11.27 10.65 4.40
CA TRP A 91 -10.80 9.58 5.27
C TRP A 91 -9.33 9.69 5.67
N PHE A 92 -8.51 10.46 4.94
CA PHE A 92 -7.15 10.79 5.42
C PHE A 92 -7.17 11.54 6.73
N PHE A 93 -8.20 12.35 6.97
CA PHE A 93 -8.31 13.22 8.13
C PHE A 93 -9.16 12.60 9.24
N GLU A 94 -10.14 11.76 8.89
CA GLU A 94 -10.95 11.09 9.90
C GLU A 94 -10.10 10.05 10.64
N GLY A 95 -9.90 10.24 11.96
CA GLY A 95 -9.17 9.29 12.80
C GLY A 95 -7.68 9.15 12.47
N TYR A 96 -7.06 10.12 11.79
CA TYR A 96 -5.71 9.95 11.23
C TYR A 96 -4.64 9.55 12.26
N ARG A 97 -4.77 9.94 13.53
CA ARG A 97 -3.77 9.60 14.56
C ARG A 97 -3.73 8.11 14.91
N SER A 98 -4.70 7.31 14.50
CA SER A 98 -4.74 5.88 14.82
C SER A 98 -4.05 4.99 13.78
N ARG A 99 -3.36 5.58 12.79
CA ARG A 99 -2.82 4.86 11.63
C ARG A 99 -1.32 5.06 11.47
N LEU A 100 -0.68 4.05 10.91
CA LEU A 100 0.68 4.15 10.39
C LEU A 100 0.63 4.63 8.93
N TYR A 101 1.35 5.70 8.63
CA TYR A 101 1.46 6.23 7.26
C TYR A 101 2.84 5.94 6.67
N LEU A 102 2.85 5.29 5.51
CA LEU A 102 4.05 4.92 4.76
C LEU A 102 4.07 5.71 3.45
N MET A 103 5.02 6.61 3.28
CA MET A 103 5.14 7.42 2.07
C MET A 103 6.15 6.77 1.11
N VAL A 104 5.72 6.44 -0.10
CA VAL A 104 6.61 5.98 -1.19
C VAL A 104 7.03 7.15 -2.06
N GLU A 105 8.26 7.11 -2.55
CA GLU A 105 8.88 8.23 -3.27
C GLU A 105 9.72 7.75 -4.47
N PRO A 106 9.17 6.90 -5.36
CA PRO A 106 9.94 6.30 -6.46
C PRO A 106 10.51 7.37 -7.41
N GLY A 107 9.77 8.47 -7.62
CA GLY A 107 10.20 9.55 -8.48
C GLY A 107 11.45 10.29 -8.00
N ARG A 108 11.85 10.16 -6.72
CA ARG A 108 13.07 10.79 -6.19
C ARG A 108 14.36 10.29 -6.84
N MET A 109 14.33 9.10 -7.47
CA MET A 109 15.47 8.61 -8.23
C MET A 109 15.70 9.43 -9.52
N HIS A 110 14.71 10.21 -9.96
CA HIS A 110 14.75 10.87 -11.26
C HIS A 110 14.45 12.38 -11.21
N TRP A 111 13.34 12.80 -10.59
CA TRP A 111 12.89 14.21 -10.66
C TRP A 111 12.00 14.70 -9.50
N GLU A 112 11.48 13.82 -8.64
CA GLU A 112 10.49 14.21 -7.63
C GLU A 112 11.14 15.02 -6.49
N SER A 113 10.51 16.12 -6.10
CA SER A 113 11.01 17.04 -5.08
C SER A 113 10.62 16.61 -3.66
N GLU A 114 11.39 17.07 -2.66
CA GLU A 114 11.18 16.72 -1.25
C GLU A 114 10.04 17.51 -0.56
N VAL A 115 8.99 17.90 -1.27
CA VAL A 115 7.92 18.78 -0.74
C VAL A 115 6.76 18.00 -0.13
N VAL A 116 6.61 18.06 1.20
CA VAL A 116 5.47 17.43 1.89
C VAL A 116 4.17 18.03 1.36
N PRO A 117 3.11 17.23 1.07
CA PRO A 117 1.87 17.79 0.58
C PRO A 117 1.33 18.88 1.49
N ALA A 118 0.91 20.02 0.94
CA ALA A 118 0.47 21.18 1.73
C ALA A 118 -0.76 20.89 2.62
N TRP A 119 -1.52 19.85 2.28
CA TRP A 119 -2.68 19.39 3.04
C TRP A 119 -2.33 18.43 4.19
N TRP A 120 -1.06 18.00 4.30
CA TRP A 120 -0.63 17.04 5.32
C TRP A 120 -0.79 17.61 6.73
N PRO A 121 -1.36 16.87 7.70
CA PRO A 121 -1.52 17.38 9.05
C PRO A 121 -0.17 17.69 9.71
N PRO A 122 0.05 18.90 10.26
CA PRO A 122 1.36 19.33 10.78
C PRO A 122 1.81 18.56 12.02
N ASP A 123 0.89 17.88 12.69
CA ASP A 123 1.12 17.09 13.90
C ASP A 123 1.18 15.57 13.63
N LEU A 124 1.12 15.15 12.36
CA LEU A 124 1.16 13.75 11.95
C LEU A 124 2.50 13.46 11.25
N GLY A 125 3.23 12.47 11.76
CA GLY A 125 4.40 11.92 11.07
C GLY A 125 4.02 10.86 10.02
N PHE A 126 4.96 10.57 9.13
CA PHE A 126 4.95 9.41 8.24
C PHE A 126 6.35 8.80 8.19
N ILE A 127 6.44 7.54 7.77
CA ILE A 127 7.70 6.87 7.49
C ILE A 127 7.91 6.87 5.97
N THR A 128 9.08 7.33 5.51
CA THR A 128 9.45 7.22 4.10
C THR A 128 9.93 5.80 3.81
N MET A 129 9.44 5.23 2.72
CA MET A 129 9.87 3.92 2.21
C MET A 129 11.10 4.11 1.33
N PRO A 130 12.29 3.59 1.69
CA PRO A 130 13.49 3.77 0.89
C PRO A 130 13.39 3.05 -0.45
N ASN A 131 13.82 3.72 -1.54
CA ASN A 131 13.76 3.14 -2.88
C ASN A 131 14.66 1.91 -3.05
N ASP A 132 15.78 1.83 -2.32
CA ASP A 132 16.68 0.68 -2.31
C ASP A 132 16.11 -0.55 -1.59
N GLU A 133 15.20 -0.36 -0.64
CA GLU A 133 14.50 -1.45 0.05
C GLU A 133 13.13 -1.81 -0.57
N LEU A 134 12.52 -0.91 -1.35
CA LEU A 134 11.17 -1.10 -1.92
C LEU A 134 11.14 -1.05 -3.45
N THR A 135 11.42 0.12 -4.03
CA THR A 135 11.20 0.35 -5.46
C THR A 135 12.14 -0.47 -6.34
N LEU A 136 13.44 -0.50 -6.02
CA LEU A 136 14.45 -1.21 -6.80
C LEU A 136 14.25 -2.73 -6.77
N PRO A 137 14.01 -3.39 -5.62
CA PRO A 137 13.72 -4.82 -5.59
C PRO A 137 12.48 -5.20 -6.40
N ILE A 138 11.38 -4.45 -6.28
CA ILE A 138 10.17 -4.74 -7.06
C ILE A 138 10.43 -4.54 -8.56
N SER A 139 11.15 -3.48 -8.92
CA SER A 139 11.50 -3.19 -10.32
C SER A 139 12.34 -4.32 -10.94
N GLU A 140 13.28 -4.87 -10.19
CA GLU A 140 14.05 -6.05 -10.59
C GLU A 140 13.15 -7.26 -10.83
N GLU A 141 12.16 -7.52 -9.97
CA GLU A 141 11.19 -8.62 -10.12
C GLU A 141 10.25 -8.48 -11.33
N ILE A 142 10.01 -7.25 -11.81
CA ILE A 142 9.22 -6.99 -13.01
C ILE A 142 10.08 -6.73 -14.26
N GLY A 143 11.41 -6.89 -14.16
CA GLY A 143 12.33 -6.80 -15.29
C GLY A 143 12.65 -5.37 -15.74
N VAL A 144 12.55 -4.38 -14.84
CA VAL A 144 12.82 -2.96 -15.12
C VAL A 144 14.05 -2.49 -14.33
N ASP A 145 15.02 -1.86 -15.01
CA ASP A 145 16.09 -1.13 -14.34
C ASP A 145 15.65 0.29 -13.99
N ALA A 146 14.97 0.43 -12.85
CA ALA A 146 14.42 1.70 -12.37
C ALA A 146 15.49 2.74 -11.99
N ARG A 147 16.80 2.45 -12.13
CA ARG A 147 17.85 3.47 -11.97
C ARG A 147 18.01 4.32 -13.22
N ILE A 148 17.66 3.78 -14.38
CA ILE A 148 17.83 4.43 -15.69
C ILE A 148 16.50 4.62 -16.41
N ASP A 149 15.59 3.65 -16.32
CA ASP A 149 14.21 3.77 -16.81
C ASP A 149 13.39 4.44 -15.70
N PRO A 150 12.77 5.60 -15.96
CA PRO A 150 11.95 6.28 -14.96
C PRO A 150 10.57 5.63 -14.79
N SER A 151 10.59 4.33 -14.54
CA SER A 151 9.42 3.50 -14.41
C SER A 151 9.46 2.80 -13.07
N TRP A 152 8.30 2.72 -12.44
CA TRP A 152 8.17 2.15 -11.11
C TRP A 152 6.79 1.53 -10.91
N PRO A 153 6.70 0.55 -9.99
CA PRO A 153 5.43 -0.07 -9.66
C PRO A 153 4.42 0.95 -9.12
N THR A 154 3.14 0.71 -9.38
CA THR A 154 2.06 1.42 -8.70
C THR A 154 2.18 1.27 -7.19
N THR A 155 1.68 2.26 -6.45
CA THR A 155 1.63 2.19 -4.98
C THR A 155 0.83 0.97 -4.49
N GLY A 156 -0.14 0.49 -5.28
CA GLY A 156 -0.91 -0.72 -4.98
C GLY A 156 -0.03 -1.97 -5.01
N THR A 157 0.77 -2.15 -6.05
CA THR A 157 1.76 -3.23 -6.16
C THR A 157 2.78 -3.17 -5.02
N MET A 158 3.31 -1.96 -4.73
CA MET A 158 4.23 -1.75 -3.60
C MET A 158 3.61 -2.15 -2.27
N LEU A 159 2.34 -1.86 -2.03
CA LEU A 159 1.63 -2.20 -0.80
C LEU A 159 1.46 -3.71 -0.63
N ILE A 160 1.03 -4.41 -1.69
CA ILE A 160 0.87 -5.87 -1.69
C ILE A 160 2.21 -6.55 -1.44
N TRP A 161 3.25 -6.15 -2.18
CA TRP A 161 4.60 -6.67 -2.01
C TRP A 161 5.12 -6.42 -0.59
N THR A 162 4.95 -5.21 -0.07
CA THR A 162 5.35 -4.86 1.30
C THR A 162 4.67 -5.74 2.33
N ALA A 163 3.35 -5.94 2.24
CA ALA A 163 2.63 -6.82 3.17
C ALA A 163 3.14 -8.27 3.11
N HIS A 164 3.42 -8.77 1.91
CA HIS A 164 3.98 -10.12 1.69
C HIS A 164 5.37 -10.29 2.32
N GLN A 165 6.25 -9.30 2.14
CA GLN A 165 7.60 -9.32 2.73
C GLN A 165 7.55 -9.16 4.26
N LEU A 166 6.71 -8.26 4.75
CA LEU A 166 6.59 -8.02 6.18
C LEU A 166 6.00 -9.23 6.89
N PHE A 167 4.99 -9.91 6.33
CA PHE A 167 4.26 -10.99 6.99
C PHE A 167 4.10 -12.24 6.10
N PRO A 168 5.19 -12.97 5.80
CA PRO A 168 5.17 -14.06 4.81
C PRO A 168 4.29 -15.26 5.20
N ALA A 169 3.95 -15.41 6.48
CA ALA A 169 3.07 -16.48 6.97
C ALA A 169 1.60 -16.05 7.09
N ALA A 170 1.28 -14.78 6.87
CA ALA A 170 -0.10 -14.29 6.95
C ALA A 170 -0.84 -14.55 5.63
N GLN A 171 -2.13 -14.81 5.73
CA GLN A 171 -3.03 -14.81 4.58
C GLN A 171 -3.37 -13.36 4.21
N LEU A 172 -3.04 -12.94 2.99
CA LEU A 172 -3.42 -11.64 2.45
C LEU A 172 -4.80 -11.73 1.78
N ARG A 173 -5.70 -10.81 2.08
CA ARG A 173 -7.02 -10.69 1.45
C ARG A 173 -7.01 -9.44 0.59
N VAL A 174 -6.98 -9.60 -0.72
CA VAL A 174 -6.70 -8.53 -1.68
C VAL A 174 -7.98 -8.12 -2.39
N SER A 175 -8.28 -6.83 -2.40
CA SER A 175 -9.50 -6.27 -3.01
C SER A 175 -9.25 -4.90 -3.63
N GLY A 176 -10.02 -4.50 -4.66
CA GLY A 176 -10.00 -3.13 -5.18
C GLY A 176 -8.80 -2.77 -6.06
N PHE A 177 -8.16 -3.75 -6.72
CA PHE A 177 -7.03 -3.54 -7.64
C PHE A 177 -7.43 -3.89 -9.08
N SER A 178 -7.84 -2.89 -9.86
CA SER A 178 -8.37 -3.10 -11.22
C SER A 178 -7.35 -3.68 -12.20
N PHE A 179 -6.04 -3.45 -11.98
CA PHE A 179 -4.99 -3.99 -12.85
C PHE A 179 -4.86 -5.51 -12.83
N LEU A 180 -5.44 -6.16 -11.82
CA LEU A 180 -5.52 -7.61 -11.75
C LEU A 180 -6.68 -8.18 -12.59
N ASP A 181 -7.60 -7.32 -13.02
CA ASP A 181 -8.75 -7.68 -13.85
C ASP A 181 -8.55 -7.21 -15.31
N ASP A 182 -7.99 -6.01 -15.48
CA ASP A 182 -7.63 -5.44 -16.78
C ASP A 182 -6.21 -4.85 -16.75
N PRO A 183 -5.19 -5.61 -17.20
CA PRO A 183 -3.81 -5.13 -17.26
C PRO A 183 -3.57 -4.11 -18.39
N HIS A 184 -4.54 -3.90 -19.28
CA HIS A 184 -4.43 -2.98 -20.42
C HIS A 184 -5.23 -1.69 -20.22
N GLN A 185 -5.78 -1.46 -19.03
CA GLN A 185 -6.51 -0.24 -18.72
C GLN A 185 -5.63 1.00 -18.95
N THR A 186 -6.25 2.07 -19.42
CA THR A 186 -5.58 3.36 -19.67
C THR A 186 -5.93 4.41 -18.63
N SER A 187 -6.87 4.12 -17.73
CA SER A 187 -7.29 4.99 -16.65
C SER A 187 -7.62 4.20 -15.38
N TRP A 188 -7.39 4.85 -14.24
CA TRP A 188 -7.83 4.42 -12.93
C TRP A 188 -9.19 5.03 -12.65
N GLU A 189 -10.21 4.18 -12.54
CA GLU A 189 -11.44 4.54 -11.87
C GLU A 189 -11.22 4.42 -10.36
N HIS A 190 -11.69 5.41 -9.60
CA HIS A 190 -11.55 5.44 -8.15
C HIS A 190 -12.91 5.40 -7.48
N SER A 191 -13.01 4.66 -6.37
CA SER A 191 -14.19 4.62 -5.49
C SER A 191 -14.54 5.98 -4.88
N TYR A 192 -13.62 6.94 -4.97
CA TYR A 192 -13.84 8.34 -4.64
C TYR A 192 -12.96 9.26 -5.50
N GLY A 193 -13.52 10.38 -5.95
CA GLY A 193 -12.82 11.37 -6.75
C GLY A 193 -12.95 11.12 -8.26
N ALA A 194 -12.28 11.96 -9.04
CA ALA A 194 -12.29 11.85 -10.49
C ALA A 194 -11.34 10.74 -10.96
N PRO A 195 -11.63 10.09 -12.10
CA PRO A 195 -10.69 9.18 -12.74
C PRO A 195 -9.36 9.86 -13.04
N SER A 196 -8.30 9.06 -13.15
CA SER A 196 -6.96 9.54 -13.52
C SER A 196 -6.35 8.65 -14.59
N PRO A 197 -5.60 9.19 -15.55
CA PRO A 197 -4.89 8.35 -16.52
C PRO A 197 -3.88 7.44 -15.82
N VAL A 198 -3.61 6.29 -16.43
CA VAL A 198 -2.44 5.48 -16.07
C VAL A 198 -1.19 6.27 -16.45
N GLY A 199 -0.31 6.50 -15.47
CA GLY A 199 0.97 7.14 -15.70
C GLY A 199 1.88 6.29 -16.58
N PRO A 200 2.66 6.90 -17.50
CA PRO A 200 3.61 6.18 -18.36
C PRO A 200 4.74 5.48 -17.59
N GLU A 201 4.90 5.82 -16.31
CA GLU A 201 5.90 5.24 -15.40
C GLU A 201 5.51 3.81 -14.97
N HIS A 202 4.26 3.41 -15.12
CA HIS A 202 3.78 2.10 -14.65
C HIS A 202 3.95 1.00 -15.71
N ARG A 203 4.09 -0.24 -15.24
CA ARG A 203 4.18 -1.45 -16.06
C ARG A 203 3.09 -2.41 -15.60
N ILE A 204 1.85 -2.02 -15.84
CA ILE A 204 0.66 -2.63 -15.23
C ILE A 204 0.56 -4.14 -15.50
N ASP A 205 0.93 -4.56 -16.70
CA ASP A 205 0.99 -5.97 -17.09
C ASP A 205 1.99 -6.75 -16.22
N ALA A 206 3.24 -6.30 -16.16
CA ALA A 206 4.29 -6.95 -15.37
C ALA A 206 4.01 -6.89 -13.86
N GLU A 207 3.40 -5.80 -13.39
CA GLU A 207 2.93 -5.64 -12.01
C GLU A 207 1.79 -6.62 -11.69
N GLY A 208 0.83 -6.78 -12.58
CA GLY A 208 -0.25 -7.75 -12.45
C GLY A 208 0.30 -9.17 -12.35
N ASP A 209 1.25 -9.53 -13.22
CA ASP A 209 1.93 -10.83 -13.18
C ASP A 209 2.65 -11.07 -11.84
N LEU A 210 3.35 -10.07 -11.31
CA LEU A 210 3.98 -10.16 -10.00
C LEU A 210 2.95 -10.43 -8.90
N VAL A 211 1.85 -9.68 -8.87
CA VAL A 211 0.80 -9.87 -7.86
C VAL A 211 0.11 -11.22 -8.02
N HIS A 212 -0.11 -11.70 -9.25
CA HIS A 212 -0.63 -13.04 -9.50
C HIS A 212 0.31 -14.14 -8.97
N ARG A 213 1.64 -13.98 -9.07
CA ARG A 213 2.59 -14.92 -8.45
C ARG A 213 2.47 -14.93 -6.93
N ILE A 214 2.31 -13.75 -6.30
CA ILE A 214 2.10 -13.65 -4.84
C ILE A 214 0.77 -14.31 -4.42
N LEU A 215 -0.29 -14.16 -5.23
CA LEU A 215 -1.58 -14.82 -5.01
C LEU A 215 -1.46 -16.35 -5.16
N ALA A 216 -0.79 -16.81 -6.21
CA ALA A 216 -0.64 -18.24 -6.52
C ALA A 216 0.21 -19.01 -5.49
N ALA A 217 1.12 -18.34 -4.77
CA ALA A 217 1.91 -18.94 -3.71
C ALA A 217 1.08 -19.42 -2.48
N GLY A 218 -0.24 -19.23 -2.50
CA GLY A 218 -1.17 -19.66 -1.45
C GLY A 218 -1.22 -18.73 -0.24
N SER A 219 -0.41 -17.66 -0.25
CA SER A 219 -0.39 -16.63 0.78
C SER A 219 -1.45 -15.56 0.59
N ALA A 220 -2.18 -15.51 -0.52
CA ALA A 220 -3.17 -14.46 -0.75
C ALA A 220 -4.42 -14.92 -1.50
N VAL A 221 -5.58 -14.33 -1.17
CA VAL A 221 -6.91 -14.60 -1.76
C VAL A 221 -7.60 -13.30 -2.14
N ARG A 222 -8.38 -13.31 -3.23
CA ARG A 222 -9.22 -12.17 -3.60
C ARG A 222 -10.54 -12.21 -2.81
N VAL A 223 -10.97 -11.05 -2.32
CA VAL A 223 -12.20 -10.89 -1.51
C VAL A 223 -13.10 -9.80 -2.04
#